data_AF-A0A497QNI0-F1
#
_entry.id   AF-A0A497QNI0-F1
#
_cell.length_a   1.000
_cell.length_b   1.000
_cell.length_c   1.000
_cell.angle_alpha   90.00
_cell.angle_beta   90.00
_cell.angle_gamma   90.00
#
_symmetry.space_group_name_H-M   'P 1'
#
loop_
_entity.id
_entity.type
_entity.pdbx_description
1 polymer ?
#
loop_
_entity_poly.entity_id
_entity_poly.type
_entity_poly.pdbx_seq_one_letter_code
_entity_poly.pdbx_strand_id
1 'polypeptide(L)'
;QSRIEEDIDGKYIEVWPEVFNYLSNHRSDYFNLETVGFVLPCYFFITNEVDFRYGGISFAGLGGMGWEILLATQNSLFENGQLDQPRRGMSQVMIHELGHSLGLPHPHSGTFGWGSSFVADVMSYFAMEPGYSTFYQDAIGCAQTEANFHYALTEYETALQLYADAGEPQALNDLITQIYDSLTLIPTYYKQMDYNQSATKAFVVREQLQQLFDTLQNTGTSSSKTLTSTSYFGISLAIVLPVFILTKKVLRRRKDVN
;
A
#
# COMPACT_ATOMS: atom_id res chain seq x y z
N GLN A 1 7.37 -13.36 23.82
CA GLN A 1 6.27 -13.47 24.81
C GLN A 1 5.79 -12.05 25.09
N SER A 2 4.84 -11.53 24.31
CA SER A 2 4.09 -10.37 24.77
C SER A 2 3.29 -10.82 26.00
N ARG A 3 3.36 -10.05 27.09
CA ARG A 3 2.57 -10.34 28.27
C ARG A 3 1.16 -9.83 28.02
N ILE A 4 0.18 -10.70 28.21
CA ILE A 4 -1.21 -10.25 28.32
C ILE A 4 -1.31 -9.51 29.65
N GLU A 5 -1.71 -8.25 29.56
CA GLU A 5 -1.97 -7.37 30.69
C GLU A 5 -3.49 -7.25 30.88
N GLU A 6 -3.91 -6.71 32.02
CA GLU A 6 -5.32 -6.55 32.36
C GLU A 6 -5.51 -5.27 33.17
N ASP A 7 -6.50 -4.46 32.77
CA ASP A 7 -6.90 -3.26 33.48
C ASP A 7 -8.44 -3.11 33.54
N ILE A 8 -8.93 -1.90 33.84
CA ILE A 8 -10.36 -1.61 33.96
C ILE A 8 -11.15 -1.85 32.67
N ASP A 9 -10.52 -1.80 31.51
CA ASP A 9 -11.16 -2.02 30.20
C ASP A 9 -10.98 -3.46 29.70
N GLY A 10 -10.28 -4.31 30.47
CA GLY A 10 -10.13 -5.73 30.20
C GLY A 10 -8.69 -6.14 29.86
N LYS A 11 -8.56 -7.25 29.14
CA LYS A 11 -7.25 -7.82 28.79
C LYS A 11 -6.71 -7.20 27.52
N TYR A 12 -5.42 -6.93 27.51
CA TYR A 12 -4.77 -6.36 26.34
C TYR A 12 -3.34 -6.86 26.15
N ILE A 13 -2.82 -6.66 24.94
CA ILE A 13 -1.40 -6.77 24.60
C ILE A 13 -0.95 -5.38 24.17
N GLU A 14 0.01 -4.81 24.89
CA GLU A 14 0.66 -3.59 24.43
C GLU A 14 1.63 -3.92 23.30
N VAL A 15 1.46 -3.26 22.17
CA VAL A 15 2.25 -3.45 20.97
C VAL A 15 3.51 -2.60 21.08
N TRP A 16 4.47 -3.13 21.82
CA TRP A 16 5.81 -2.58 21.96
C TRP A 16 6.74 -3.03 20.80
N PRO A 17 7.94 -2.42 20.67
CA PRO A 17 8.92 -2.81 19.67
C PRO A 17 9.20 -4.31 19.57
N GLU A 18 9.07 -5.07 20.66
CA GLU A 18 9.25 -6.53 20.65
C GLU A 18 8.21 -7.25 19.79
N VAL A 19 6.95 -6.78 19.77
CA VAL A 19 5.91 -7.35 18.91
C VAL A 19 6.22 -7.05 17.45
N PHE A 20 6.62 -5.81 17.14
CA PHE A 20 7.05 -5.44 15.78
C PHE A 20 8.27 -6.24 15.32
N ASN A 21 9.27 -6.38 16.19
CA ASN A 21 10.46 -7.18 15.90
C ASN A 21 10.11 -8.64 15.65
N TYR A 22 9.20 -9.22 16.45
CA TYR A 22 8.72 -10.57 16.23
C TYR A 22 8.05 -10.72 14.86
N LEU A 23 7.09 -9.85 14.53
CA LEU A 23 6.36 -9.92 13.25
C LEU A 23 7.30 -9.68 12.07
N SER A 24 8.22 -8.72 12.17
CA SER A 24 9.22 -8.45 11.14
C SER A 24 10.11 -9.66 10.88
N ASN A 25 10.62 -10.31 11.93
CA ASN A 25 11.52 -11.46 11.83
C ASN A 25 10.85 -12.72 11.26
N HIS A 26 9.53 -12.84 11.38
CA HIS A 26 8.76 -13.99 10.87
C HIS A 26 7.96 -13.64 9.61
N ARG A 27 8.24 -12.50 8.97
CA ARG A 27 7.48 -12.04 7.81
C ARG A 27 7.56 -13.03 6.64
N SER A 28 8.73 -13.61 6.39
CA SER A 28 8.92 -14.64 5.34
C SER A 28 8.20 -15.95 5.63
N ASP A 29 7.83 -16.21 6.89
CA ASP A 29 7.13 -17.44 7.27
C ASP A 29 5.66 -17.42 6.83
N TYR A 30 5.12 -16.22 6.60
CA TYR A 30 3.70 -15.98 6.35
C TYR A 30 3.41 -15.33 5.00
N PHE A 31 4.39 -14.61 4.44
CA PHE A 31 4.25 -13.89 3.18
C PHE A 31 5.35 -14.32 2.21
N ASN A 32 4.96 -14.57 0.97
CA ASN A 32 5.93 -14.73 -0.10
C ASN A 32 6.41 -13.35 -0.55
N LEU A 33 7.58 -12.93 -0.06
CA LEU A 33 8.17 -11.63 -0.35
C LEU A 33 8.82 -11.54 -1.73
N GLU A 34 8.93 -12.67 -2.44
CA GLU A 34 9.62 -12.77 -3.72
C GLU A 34 8.65 -12.81 -4.91
N THR A 35 7.35 -13.04 -4.67
CA THR A 35 6.36 -13.24 -5.76
C THR A 35 6.03 -12.00 -6.59
N VAL A 36 6.27 -10.80 -6.07
CA VAL A 36 5.91 -9.52 -6.71
C VAL A 36 6.91 -8.44 -6.35
N GLY A 37 6.97 -7.36 -7.15
CA GLY A 37 7.89 -6.24 -6.93
C GLY A 37 7.72 -5.52 -5.59
N PHE A 38 6.54 -5.59 -4.98
CA PHE A 38 6.27 -5.04 -3.65
C PHE A 38 5.20 -5.85 -2.93
N VAL A 39 5.46 -6.22 -1.67
CA VAL A 39 4.49 -6.87 -0.78
C VAL A 39 4.27 -5.98 0.44
N LEU A 40 3.01 -5.62 0.68
CA LEU A 40 2.59 -4.96 1.92
C LEU A 40 1.99 -6.02 2.85
N PRO A 41 2.69 -6.46 3.91
CA PRO A 41 2.18 -7.45 4.83
C PRO A 41 1.03 -6.88 5.66
N CYS A 42 -0.08 -7.61 5.74
CA CYS A 42 -1.20 -7.30 6.62
C CYS A 42 -1.44 -8.46 7.57
N TYR A 43 -1.17 -8.26 8.86
CA TYR A 43 -1.40 -9.24 9.90
C TYR A 43 -2.81 -9.09 10.47
N PHE A 44 -3.64 -10.12 10.34
CA PHE A 44 -4.99 -10.13 10.89
C PHE A 44 -5.07 -11.01 12.15
N PHE A 45 -5.34 -10.38 13.29
CA PHE A 45 -5.54 -11.05 14.57
C PHE A 45 -7.02 -11.08 14.94
N ILE A 46 -7.55 -12.29 15.14
CA ILE A 46 -8.85 -12.48 15.80
C ILE A 46 -8.60 -13.00 17.21
N THR A 47 -9.02 -12.24 18.21
CA THR A 47 -8.83 -12.57 19.62
C THR A 47 -10.15 -12.83 20.33
N ASN A 48 -10.08 -13.58 21.42
CA ASN A 48 -11.20 -13.75 22.34
C ASN A 48 -11.01 -12.81 23.55
N GLU A 49 -11.56 -11.61 23.45
CA GLU A 49 -11.55 -10.59 24.52
C GLU A 49 -10.13 -10.13 24.95
N VAL A 50 -9.19 -10.09 24.00
CA VAL A 50 -7.86 -9.49 24.22
C VAL A 50 -7.66 -8.38 23.19
N ASP A 51 -7.61 -7.15 23.66
CA ASP A 51 -7.34 -5.99 22.81
C ASP A 51 -5.85 -5.80 22.55
N PHE A 52 -5.50 -5.03 21.52
CA PHE A 52 -4.14 -4.55 21.29
C PHE A 52 -4.14 -3.06 21.54
N ARG A 53 -3.08 -2.59 22.20
CA ARG A 53 -2.88 -1.19 22.51
C ARG A 53 -1.56 -0.69 21.96
N TYR A 54 -1.53 0.59 21.59
CA TYR A 54 -0.31 1.27 21.20
C TYR A 54 -0.26 2.63 21.90
N GLY A 55 0.74 2.83 22.74
CA GLY A 55 0.82 4.01 23.60
C GLY A 55 -0.31 4.07 24.62
N GLY A 56 -0.81 2.91 25.07
CA GLY A 56 -1.93 2.79 26.00
C GLY A 56 -3.32 2.98 25.39
N ILE A 57 -3.44 3.15 24.07
CA ILE A 57 -4.73 3.32 23.37
C ILE A 57 -5.07 2.07 22.59
N SER A 58 -6.27 1.53 22.79
CA SER A 58 -6.77 0.38 22.01
C SER A 58 -7.02 0.77 20.55
N PHE A 59 -6.68 -0.13 19.62
CA PHE A 59 -6.84 0.11 18.19
C PHE A 59 -7.44 -1.09 17.46
N ALA A 60 -8.12 -0.83 16.34
CA ALA A 60 -8.62 -1.86 15.42
C ALA A 60 -7.69 -2.04 14.20
N GLY A 61 -6.90 -1.03 13.87
CA GLY A 61 -5.86 -1.06 12.85
C GLY A 61 -4.64 -0.22 13.25
N LEU A 62 -3.47 -0.59 12.73
CA LEU A 62 -2.23 0.16 12.85
C LEU A 62 -1.38 -0.05 11.58
N GLY A 63 -1.07 1.03 10.87
CA GLY A 63 -0.32 1.03 9.60
C GLY A 63 0.72 2.16 9.49
N GLY A 64 1.41 2.25 8.33
CA GLY A 64 2.37 3.33 8.03
C GLY A 64 3.86 2.98 8.11
N MET A 65 4.21 1.72 8.39
CA MET A 65 5.60 1.26 8.54
C MET A 65 6.01 0.19 7.52
N GLY A 66 5.35 0.15 6.36
CA GLY A 66 5.55 -0.89 5.35
C GLY A 66 4.93 -2.24 5.73
N TRP A 67 3.96 -2.22 6.64
CA TRP A 67 3.07 -3.33 7.03
C TRP A 67 1.87 -2.76 7.79
N GLU A 68 0.86 -3.61 7.97
CA GLU A 68 -0.39 -3.33 8.66
C GLU A 68 -0.66 -4.40 9.72
N ILE A 69 -1.21 -3.99 10.87
CA ILE A 69 -1.84 -4.89 11.83
C ILE A 69 -3.31 -4.52 11.92
N LEU A 70 -4.15 -5.53 11.76
CA LEU A 70 -5.58 -5.44 11.97
C LEU A 70 -5.95 -6.33 13.14
N LEU A 71 -6.75 -5.77 14.06
CA LEU A 71 -7.25 -6.48 15.21
C LEU A 71 -8.77 -6.46 15.24
N ALA A 72 -9.31 -7.63 15.53
CA ALA A 72 -10.70 -7.80 15.88
C ALA A 72 -10.84 -8.72 17.09
N THR A 73 -11.67 -8.31 18.06
CA THR A 73 -12.23 -9.26 19.03
C THR A 73 -13.46 -9.94 18.43
N GLN A 74 -13.80 -11.14 18.89
CA GLN A 74 -15.04 -11.82 18.48
C GLN A 74 -16.28 -10.93 18.64
N ASN A 75 -16.39 -10.22 19.76
CA ASN A 75 -17.51 -9.31 20.04
C ASN A 75 -17.51 -8.03 19.17
N SER A 76 -16.36 -7.70 18.57
CA SER A 76 -16.27 -6.58 17.63
C SER A 76 -16.74 -6.98 16.23
N LEU A 77 -16.58 -8.24 15.83
CA LEU A 77 -16.99 -8.74 14.51
C LEU A 77 -18.37 -9.39 14.50
N PHE A 78 -18.81 -9.93 15.64
CA PHE A 78 -20.01 -10.73 15.76
C PHE A 78 -20.85 -10.27 16.94
N GLU A 79 -22.17 -10.25 16.80
CA GLU A 79 -23.09 -9.87 17.88
C GLU A 79 -22.96 -10.87 19.04
N ASN A 80 -22.56 -10.39 20.22
CA ASN A 80 -22.28 -11.21 21.40
C ASN A 80 -21.34 -12.40 21.13
N GLY A 81 -20.44 -12.27 20.14
CA GLY A 81 -19.50 -13.33 19.74
C GLY A 81 -20.13 -14.49 18.97
N GLN A 82 -21.40 -14.39 18.54
CA GLN A 82 -22.10 -15.43 17.81
C GLN A 82 -21.70 -15.42 16.33
N LEU A 83 -20.95 -16.43 15.88
CA LEU A 83 -20.33 -16.47 14.54
C LEU A 83 -21.35 -16.39 13.37
N ASP A 84 -22.60 -16.76 13.62
CA ASP A 84 -23.71 -16.69 12.65
C ASP A 84 -24.38 -15.30 12.60
N GLN A 85 -23.95 -14.36 13.45
CA GLN A 85 -24.48 -12.99 13.53
C GLN A 85 -23.36 -11.97 13.31
N PRO A 86 -22.92 -11.75 12.05
CA PRO A 86 -21.88 -10.77 11.74
C PRO A 86 -22.37 -9.35 12.03
N ARG A 87 -21.53 -8.55 12.70
CA ARG A 87 -21.79 -7.16 13.10
C ARG A 87 -21.08 -6.14 12.22
N ARG A 88 -19.80 -6.35 11.92
CA ARG A 88 -19.00 -5.47 11.05
C ARG A 88 -17.90 -6.23 10.31
N GLY A 89 -17.53 -5.72 9.15
CA GLY A 89 -16.33 -6.15 8.43
C GLY A 89 -15.09 -5.34 8.82
N MET A 90 -13.92 -5.79 8.36
CA MET A 90 -12.64 -5.11 8.59
C MET A 90 -12.07 -4.47 7.31
N SER A 91 -12.78 -4.56 6.19
CA SER A 91 -12.31 -4.06 4.90
C SER A 91 -12.03 -2.56 4.93
N GLN A 92 -12.85 -1.77 5.61
CA GLN A 92 -12.62 -0.33 5.73
C GLN A 92 -11.38 -0.04 6.58
N VAL A 93 -11.16 -0.79 7.66
CA VAL A 93 -9.95 -0.65 8.49
C VAL A 93 -8.71 -1.01 7.68
N MET A 94 -8.76 -2.09 6.90
CA MET A 94 -7.68 -2.47 5.99
C MET A 94 -7.35 -1.36 4.99
N ILE A 95 -8.37 -0.77 4.34
CA ILE A 95 -8.16 0.34 3.40
C ILE A 95 -7.60 1.57 4.14
N HIS A 96 -8.06 1.86 5.36
CA HIS A 96 -7.54 2.95 6.18
C HIS A 96 -6.05 2.77 6.52
N GLU A 97 -5.64 1.57 6.94
CA GLU A 97 -4.23 1.29 7.28
C GLU A 97 -3.34 1.24 6.03
N LEU A 98 -3.88 0.82 4.89
CA LEU A 98 -3.22 0.97 3.59
C LEU A 98 -2.94 2.44 3.30
N GLY A 99 -3.86 3.34 3.64
CA GLY A 99 -3.68 4.78 3.49
C GLY A 99 -2.45 5.29 4.24
N HIS A 100 -2.27 4.90 5.50
CA HIS A 100 -1.06 5.23 6.26
C HIS A 100 0.19 4.67 5.59
N SER A 101 0.13 3.45 5.05
CA SER A 101 1.24 2.83 4.30
C SER A 101 1.58 3.56 2.99
N LEU A 102 0.61 4.27 2.41
CA LEU A 102 0.79 5.18 1.27
C LEU A 102 1.22 6.60 1.70
N GLY A 103 1.43 6.84 3.00
CA GLY A 103 1.85 8.13 3.55
C GLY A 103 0.71 9.12 3.76
N LEU A 104 -0.54 8.66 3.76
CA LEU A 104 -1.72 9.51 3.98
C LEU A 104 -1.98 9.65 5.48
N PRO A 105 -1.89 10.85 6.06
CA PRO A 105 -2.20 11.06 7.47
C PRO A 105 -3.71 11.02 7.69
N HIS A 106 -4.14 10.88 8.94
CA HIS A 106 -5.51 11.23 9.32
C HIS A 106 -5.83 12.68 8.93
N PRO A 107 -7.07 12.99 8.51
CA PRO A 107 -7.48 14.37 8.26
C PRO A 107 -7.59 15.18 9.56
N HIS A 108 -7.60 14.49 10.71
CA HIS A 108 -7.63 15.05 12.05
C HIS A 108 -6.31 14.79 12.77
N SER A 109 -5.95 15.69 13.69
CA SER A 109 -4.82 15.48 14.60
C SER A 109 -4.92 16.45 15.77
N GLY A 110 -3.96 16.38 16.70
CA GLY A 110 -3.80 17.43 17.71
C GLY A 110 -3.57 18.82 17.09
N THR A 111 -3.00 18.87 15.87
CA THR A 111 -2.72 20.11 15.13
C THR A 111 -3.91 20.57 14.28
N PHE A 112 -4.62 19.65 13.63
CA PHE A 112 -5.73 19.96 12.71
C PHE A 112 -7.11 19.97 13.39
N GLY A 113 -7.17 19.53 14.64
CA GLY A 113 -8.41 19.34 15.39
C GLY A 113 -9.20 18.11 14.94
N TRP A 114 -10.21 17.73 15.71
CA TRP A 114 -11.08 16.58 15.40
C TRP A 114 -12.23 16.92 14.45
N GLY A 115 -12.50 18.21 14.23
CA GLY A 115 -13.58 18.67 13.35
C GLY A 115 -13.37 18.30 11.87
N SER A 116 -12.11 18.19 11.44
CA SER A 116 -11.77 17.72 10.09
C SER A 116 -12.01 16.22 9.90
N SER A 117 -12.32 15.46 10.96
CA SER A 117 -12.77 14.07 10.83
C SER A 117 -14.22 13.96 10.33
N PHE A 118 -14.93 15.04 10.03
CA PHE A 118 -16.26 15.00 9.40
C PHE A 118 -16.21 15.18 7.88
N VAL A 119 -15.11 14.75 7.24
CA VAL A 119 -14.95 14.69 5.78
C VAL A 119 -15.23 13.27 5.27
N ALA A 120 -15.88 13.16 4.10
CA ALA A 120 -16.12 11.90 3.41
C ALA A 120 -14.80 11.30 2.89
N ASP A 121 -14.14 10.54 3.75
CA ASP A 121 -12.84 9.94 3.48
C ASP A 121 -12.63 8.68 4.33
N VAL A 122 -12.00 7.64 3.76
CA VAL A 122 -11.64 6.42 4.49
C VAL A 122 -10.62 6.66 5.61
N MET A 123 -9.81 7.71 5.52
CA MET A 123 -8.89 8.16 6.55
C MET A 123 -9.59 8.87 7.72
N SER A 124 -10.89 9.18 7.60
CA SER A 124 -11.70 9.73 8.69
C SER A 124 -12.24 8.63 9.61
N TYR A 125 -12.41 8.95 10.89
CA TYR A 125 -13.05 8.05 11.87
C TYR A 125 -14.59 8.10 11.87
N PHE A 126 -15.22 9.12 11.27
CA PHE A 126 -16.66 9.35 11.45
C PHE A 126 -17.49 9.24 10.18
N ALA A 127 -16.92 9.47 8.99
CA ALA A 127 -17.71 9.56 7.76
C ALA A 127 -18.14 8.21 7.19
N MET A 128 -17.52 7.10 7.62
CA MET A 128 -17.79 5.74 7.10
C MET A 128 -17.73 5.64 5.56
N GLU A 129 -16.91 6.46 4.91
CA GLU A 129 -16.68 6.44 3.47
C GLU A 129 -15.63 5.37 3.13
N PRO A 130 -15.89 4.46 2.17
CA PRO A 130 -14.93 3.41 1.81
C PRO A 130 -13.76 3.90 0.95
N GLY A 131 -13.87 5.08 0.33
CA GLY A 131 -12.87 5.62 -0.59
C GLY A 131 -12.00 6.73 -0.01
N TYR A 132 -10.81 6.91 -0.57
CA TYR A 132 -10.00 8.11 -0.37
C TYR A 132 -10.68 9.31 -1.03
N SER A 133 -10.70 10.47 -0.38
CA SER A 133 -11.17 11.71 -1.00
C SER A 133 -10.26 12.13 -2.15
N THR A 134 -10.77 13.03 -2.99
CA THR A 134 -10.00 13.67 -4.06
C THR A 134 -8.71 14.30 -3.52
N PHE A 135 -8.71 14.86 -2.30
CA PHE A 135 -7.52 15.44 -1.70
C PHE A 135 -6.37 14.43 -1.55
N TYR A 136 -6.65 13.22 -1.03
CA TYR A 136 -5.61 12.21 -0.91
C TYR A 136 -5.27 11.50 -2.23
N GLN A 137 -6.25 11.35 -3.13
CA GLN A 137 -5.98 10.87 -4.49
C GLN A 137 -5.01 11.81 -5.21
N ASP A 138 -5.24 13.12 -5.11
CA ASP A 138 -4.38 14.16 -5.67
C ASP A 138 -3.01 14.19 -4.98
N ALA A 139 -2.95 14.00 -3.67
CA ALA A 139 -1.67 13.93 -2.94
C ALA A 139 -0.78 12.78 -3.46
N ILE A 140 -1.35 11.59 -3.65
CA ILE A 140 -0.63 10.45 -4.25
C ILE A 140 -0.23 10.77 -5.69
N GLY A 141 -1.18 11.26 -6.50
CA GLY A 141 -0.93 11.58 -7.90
C GLY A 141 0.18 12.63 -8.07
N CYS A 142 0.21 13.64 -7.20
CA CYS A 142 1.24 14.66 -7.16
C CYS A 142 2.61 14.05 -6.86
N ALA A 143 2.74 13.30 -5.76
CA ALA A 143 4.00 12.66 -5.38
C ALA A 143 4.50 11.67 -6.45
N GLN A 144 3.61 10.87 -7.05
CA GLN A 144 3.95 9.96 -8.13
C GLN A 144 4.40 10.71 -9.39
N THR A 145 3.73 11.81 -9.73
CA THR A 145 4.14 12.65 -10.86
C THR A 145 5.52 13.22 -10.62
N GLU A 146 5.75 13.86 -9.47
CA GLU A 146 7.03 14.52 -9.17
C GLU A 146 8.19 13.52 -9.26
N ALA A 147 8.05 12.36 -8.63
CA ALA A 147 9.07 11.32 -8.67
C ALA A 147 9.32 10.81 -10.10
N ASN A 148 8.27 10.37 -10.81
CA ASN A 148 8.43 9.78 -12.13
C ASN A 148 8.88 10.81 -13.18
N PHE A 149 8.42 12.05 -13.09
CA PHE A 149 8.84 13.09 -14.02
C PHE A 149 10.31 13.46 -13.82
N HIS A 150 10.77 13.55 -12.57
CA HIS A 150 12.19 13.77 -12.28
C HIS A 150 13.08 12.64 -12.82
N TYR A 151 12.68 11.38 -12.60
CA TYR A 151 13.39 10.23 -13.18
C TYR A 151 13.35 10.23 -14.70
N ALA A 152 12.19 10.50 -15.30
CA ALA A 152 12.02 10.55 -16.75
C ALA A 152 12.92 11.60 -17.41
N LEU A 153 13.08 12.79 -16.81
CA LEU A 153 14.00 13.82 -17.32
C LEU A 153 15.45 13.33 -17.31
N THR A 154 15.88 12.76 -16.19
CA THR A 154 17.26 12.24 -16.02
C THR A 154 17.55 11.07 -16.97
N GLU A 155 16.60 10.15 -17.08
CA GLU A 155 16.66 9.00 -17.99
C GLU A 155 16.66 9.46 -19.46
N TYR A 156 15.87 10.49 -19.81
CA TYR A 156 15.85 11.05 -21.17
C TYR A 156 17.16 11.71 -21.56
N GLU A 157 17.77 12.51 -20.68
CA GLU A 157 19.11 13.09 -20.93
C GLU A 157 20.15 12.00 -21.18
N THR A 158 20.12 10.94 -20.38
CA THR A 158 21.01 9.77 -20.54
C THR A 158 20.74 9.06 -21.88
N ALA A 159 19.47 8.89 -22.24
CA ALA A 159 19.08 8.23 -23.48
C ALA A 159 19.49 9.03 -24.73
N LEU A 160 19.38 10.36 -24.68
CA LEU A 160 19.85 11.23 -25.76
C LEU A 160 21.36 11.13 -25.97
N GLN A 161 22.14 11.05 -24.89
CA GLN A 161 23.59 10.87 -25.00
C GLN A 161 23.92 9.52 -25.66
N LEU A 162 23.30 8.43 -25.20
CA LEU A 162 23.50 7.11 -25.80
C LEU A 162 23.08 7.04 -27.27
N TYR A 163 21.99 7.72 -27.62
CA TYR A 163 21.52 7.84 -28.99
C TYR A 163 22.53 8.59 -29.87
N ALA A 164 23.10 9.69 -29.38
CA ALA A 164 24.14 10.45 -30.08
C ALA A 164 25.43 9.62 -30.23
N ASP A 165 25.86 8.93 -29.18
CA ASP A 165 27.04 8.05 -29.20
C ASP A 165 26.88 6.88 -30.18
N ALA A 166 25.64 6.41 -30.38
CA ALA A 166 25.30 5.39 -31.37
C ALA A 166 25.23 5.92 -32.82
N GLY A 167 25.55 7.20 -33.05
CA GLY A 167 25.54 7.81 -34.39
C GLY A 167 24.15 8.18 -34.88
N GLU A 168 23.22 8.45 -33.96
CA GLU A 168 21.87 8.95 -34.27
C GLU A 168 21.09 8.05 -35.26
N PRO A 169 20.83 6.78 -34.89
CA PRO A 169 20.15 5.85 -35.77
C PRO A 169 18.75 6.33 -36.15
N GLN A 170 18.55 6.65 -37.43
CA GLN A 170 17.31 7.23 -37.97
C GLN A 170 16.03 6.44 -37.62
N ALA A 171 16.16 5.12 -37.43
CA ALA A 171 15.05 4.25 -37.03
C ALA A 171 14.47 4.59 -35.65
N LEU A 172 15.18 5.35 -34.81
CA LEU A 172 14.75 5.72 -33.45
C LEU A 172 14.25 7.17 -33.35
N ASN A 173 14.34 7.96 -34.42
CA ASN A 173 13.96 9.38 -34.41
C ASN A 173 12.51 9.57 -33.94
N ASP A 174 11.59 8.80 -34.51
CA ASP A 174 10.16 8.90 -34.21
C ASP A 174 9.88 8.57 -32.73
N LEU A 175 10.60 7.60 -32.17
CA LEU A 175 10.46 7.23 -30.75
C LEU A 175 10.98 8.36 -29.83
N ILE A 176 12.13 8.95 -30.15
CA ILE A 176 12.69 10.07 -29.38
C ILE A 176 11.77 11.28 -29.43
N THR A 177 11.22 11.61 -30.60
CA THR A 177 10.23 12.70 -30.73
C THR A 177 8.98 12.41 -29.91
N GLN A 178 8.44 11.19 -29.94
CA GLN A 178 7.28 10.81 -29.13
C GLN A 178 7.54 10.91 -27.61
N ILE A 179 8.74 10.51 -27.16
CA ILE A 179 9.16 10.63 -25.77
C ILE A 179 9.22 12.11 -25.39
N TYR A 180 9.87 12.95 -26.20
CA TYR A 180 9.97 14.38 -25.98
C TYR A 180 8.60 15.06 -25.89
N ASP A 181 7.73 14.82 -26.88
CA ASP A 181 6.38 15.39 -26.90
C ASP A 181 5.60 14.98 -25.64
N SER A 182 5.70 13.72 -25.23
CA SER A 182 5.06 13.23 -24.01
C SER A 182 5.64 13.88 -22.74
N LEU A 183 6.96 14.06 -22.65
CA LEU A 183 7.62 14.78 -21.56
C LEU A 183 7.09 16.21 -21.40
N THR A 184 6.83 16.91 -22.51
CA THR A 184 6.31 18.29 -22.46
C THR A 184 4.85 18.40 -21.99
N LEU A 185 4.07 17.32 -22.10
CA LEU A 185 2.67 17.30 -21.66
C LEU A 185 2.51 17.09 -20.14
N ILE A 186 3.44 16.39 -19.49
CA ILE A 186 3.42 16.13 -18.04
C ILE A 186 3.22 17.43 -17.22
N PRO A 187 4.06 18.48 -17.36
CA PRO A 187 3.87 19.71 -16.59
C PRO A 187 2.57 20.45 -16.96
N THR A 188 2.00 20.22 -18.14
CA THR A 188 0.71 20.80 -18.54
C THR A 188 -0.42 20.18 -17.73
N TYR A 189 -0.48 18.84 -17.64
CA TYR A 189 -1.47 18.14 -16.82
C TYR A 189 -1.31 18.46 -15.33
N TYR A 190 -0.07 18.47 -14.82
CA TYR A 190 0.19 18.82 -13.42
C TYR A 190 -0.33 20.23 -13.06
N LYS A 191 -0.10 21.23 -13.91
CA LYS A 191 -0.62 22.60 -13.70
C LYS A 191 -2.15 22.69 -13.72
N GLN A 192 -2.80 21.76 -14.40
CA GLN A 192 -4.26 21.65 -14.45
C GLN A 192 -4.83 20.85 -13.27
N MET A 193 -3.97 20.38 -12.35
CA MET A 193 -4.31 19.47 -11.26
C MET A 193 -4.84 18.11 -11.76
N ASP A 194 -4.57 17.74 -13.01
CA ASP A 194 -4.84 16.40 -13.53
C ASP A 194 -3.65 15.48 -13.22
N TYR A 195 -3.46 15.23 -11.92
CA TYR A 195 -2.31 14.48 -11.42
C TYR A 195 -2.32 13.02 -11.89
N ASN A 196 -3.49 12.44 -12.15
CA ASN A 196 -3.61 11.08 -12.67
C ASN A 196 -3.05 10.99 -14.10
N GLN A 197 -3.46 11.89 -15.01
CA GLN A 197 -2.89 11.92 -16.35
C GLN A 197 -1.41 12.26 -16.33
N SER A 198 -1.01 13.19 -15.47
CA SER A 198 0.40 13.58 -15.33
C SER A 198 1.29 12.41 -14.89
N ALA A 199 0.89 11.68 -13.85
CA ALA A 199 1.60 10.49 -13.37
C ALA A 199 1.62 9.37 -14.43
N THR A 200 0.49 9.14 -15.10
CA THR A 200 0.38 8.14 -16.17
C THR A 200 1.33 8.46 -17.33
N LYS A 201 1.41 9.72 -17.75
CA LYS A 201 2.33 10.15 -18.81
C LYS A 201 3.79 10.02 -18.39
N ALA A 202 4.12 10.40 -17.16
CA ALA A 202 5.46 10.21 -16.63
C ALA A 202 5.87 8.73 -16.64
N PHE A 203 4.98 7.82 -16.23
CA PHE A 203 5.25 6.38 -16.26
C PHE A 203 5.45 5.86 -17.70
N VAL A 204 4.56 6.22 -18.63
CA VAL A 204 4.67 5.81 -20.04
C VAL A 204 5.98 6.27 -20.67
N VAL A 205 6.43 7.49 -20.37
CA VAL A 205 7.72 7.98 -20.83
C VAL A 205 8.86 7.10 -20.33
N ARG A 206 8.86 6.71 -19.04
CA ARG A 206 9.90 5.85 -18.48
C ARG A 206 9.92 4.46 -19.12
N GLU A 207 8.77 3.89 -19.40
CA GLU A 207 8.66 2.62 -20.15
C GLU A 207 9.24 2.75 -21.57
N GLN A 208 8.97 3.87 -22.27
CA GLN A 208 9.52 4.14 -23.60
C GLN A 208 11.05 4.37 -23.54
N LEU A 209 11.55 5.04 -22.50
CA LEU A 209 12.97 5.24 -22.26
C LEU A 209 13.68 3.91 -22.02
N GLN A 210 13.08 3.00 -21.24
CA GLN A 210 13.61 1.65 -21.05
C GLN A 210 13.70 0.88 -22.37
N GLN A 211 12.67 0.96 -23.22
CA GLN A 211 12.69 0.35 -24.56
C GLN A 211 13.80 0.93 -25.46
N LEU A 212 14.01 2.24 -25.38
CA LEU A 212 15.08 2.93 -26.10
C LEU A 212 16.45 2.46 -25.62
N PHE A 213 16.68 2.36 -24.31
CA PHE A 213 17.91 1.83 -23.73
C PHE A 213 18.17 0.40 -24.18
N ASP A 214 17.16 -0.48 -24.08
CA ASP A 214 17.27 -1.87 -24.50
C ASP A 214 17.63 -1.96 -25.99
N THR A 215 17.03 -1.11 -26.83
CA THR A 215 17.31 -1.11 -28.28
C THR A 215 18.74 -0.67 -28.56
N LEU A 216 19.19 0.44 -27.95
CA LEU A 216 20.54 0.99 -28.11
C LEU A 216 21.63 0.03 -27.60
N GLN A 217 21.37 -0.68 -26.50
CA GLN A 217 22.28 -1.69 -25.96
C GLN A 217 22.27 -2.98 -26.80
N ASN A 218 21.10 -3.41 -27.29
CA ASN A 218 20.96 -4.61 -28.12
C ASN A 218 21.38 -4.41 -29.58
N THR A 219 21.62 -3.18 -30.05
CA THR A 219 22.35 -2.96 -31.30
C THR A 219 23.80 -3.50 -31.27
N GLY A 220 24.32 -3.90 -30.08
CA GLY A 220 25.53 -4.73 -29.95
C GLY A 220 25.30 -6.26 -29.96
N THR A 221 24.06 -6.73 -29.74
CA THR A 221 23.70 -8.16 -29.74
C THR A 221 22.20 -8.34 -30.01
N SER A 222 21.87 -8.77 -31.24
CA SER A 222 20.48 -8.95 -31.68
C SER A 222 19.72 -9.99 -30.85
N SER A 223 18.63 -9.56 -30.19
CA SER A 223 17.42 -10.38 -30.09
C SER A 223 16.19 -9.52 -29.86
N SER A 224 15.30 -9.54 -30.86
CA SER A 224 13.99 -8.92 -30.81
C SER A 224 13.11 -9.68 -29.81
N LYS A 225 12.66 -9.00 -28.75
CA LYS A 225 11.46 -9.40 -28.01
C LYS A 225 10.38 -8.38 -28.27
N THR A 226 9.34 -8.82 -28.98
CA THR A 226 8.08 -8.08 -29.10
C THR A 226 7.37 -8.14 -27.75
N LEU A 227 7.19 -6.99 -27.09
CA LEU A 227 6.32 -6.90 -25.92
C LEU A 227 4.98 -6.29 -26.31
N THR A 228 3.93 -7.07 -26.13
CA THR A 228 2.55 -6.64 -26.20
C THR A 228 2.25 -5.71 -25.04
N SER A 229 2.09 -4.42 -25.35
CA SER A 229 1.42 -3.43 -24.50
C SER A 229 0.04 -3.95 -24.10
N THR A 230 -0.11 -4.29 -22.82
CA THR A 230 -1.42 -4.39 -22.20
C THR A 230 -1.39 -3.47 -20.99
N SER A 231 -1.80 -2.23 -21.22
CA SER A 231 -2.03 -1.23 -20.19
C SER A 231 -3.14 -1.73 -19.27
N TYR A 232 -2.75 -2.32 -18.14
CA TYR A 232 -3.64 -2.46 -16.99
C TYR A 232 -3.15 -1.52 -15.91
N PHE A 233 -3.81 -0.37 -15.81
CA PHE A 233 -3.85 0.36 -14.55
C PHE A 233 -4.66 -0.48 -13.58
N GLY A 234 -3.96 -1.40 -12.95
CA GLY A 234 -4.42 -2.13 -11.79
C GLY A 234 -3.18 -2.27 -10.94
N ILE A 235 -3.09 -1.51 -9.86
CA ILE A 235 -2.42 -2.05 -8.69
C ILE A 235 -3.24 -3.29 -8.36
N SER A 236 -2.88 -4.43 -8.95
CA SER A 236 -3.33 -5.73 -8.49
C SER A 236 -2.61 -5.94 -7.17
N LEU A 237 -3.12 -5.28 -6.14
CA LEU A 237 -2.81 -5.58 -4.76
C LEU A 237 -3.35 -7.00 -4.57
N ALA A 238 -2.50 -8.00 -4.80
CA ALA A 238 -2.77 -9.35 -4.34
C ALA A 238 -2.68 -9.29 -2.82
N ILE A 239 -3.79 -8.96 -2.16
CA ILE A 239 -3.89 -9.00 -0.71
C ILE A 239 -3.92 -10.48 -0.32
N VAL A 240 -2.74 -11.03 -0.03
CA VAL A 240 -2.62 -12.34 0.60
C VAL A 240 -2.79 -12.13 2.09
N LEU A 241 -3.97 -12.49 2.63
CA LEU A 241 -4.29 -12.39 4.05
C LEU A 241 -4.04 -13.73 4.76
N PRO A 242 -2.94 -13.91 5.49
CA PRO A 242 -2.86 -14.98 6.47
C PRO A 242 -3.75 -14.61 7.67
N VAL A 243 -4.85 -15.35 7.86
CA VAL A 243 -5.73 -15.22 9.03
C VAL A 243 -5.21 -16.08 10.17
N PHE A 244 -4.77 -15.47 11.26
CA PHE A 244 -4.36 -16.19 12.46
C PHE A 244 -5.49 -16.26 13.48
N ILE A 245 -6.04 -17.46 13.68
CA ILE A 245 -7.03 -17.72 14.73
C ILE A 245 -6.29 -18.23 15.97
N LEU A 246 -6.06 -17.35 16.94
CA LEU A 246 -5.54 -17.75 18.25
C LEU A 246 -6.69 -18.38 19.08
N THR A 247 -7.00 -19.65 18.81
CA THR A 247 -7.92 -20.40 19.67
C THR A 247 -7.22 -20.83 20.95
N LYS A 248 -7.76 -20.42 22.09
CA LYS A 248 -7.40 -21.01 23.38
C LYS A 248 -7.87 -22.47 23.33
N LYS A 249 -6.94 -23.44 23.37
CA LYS A 249 -7.29 -24.86 23.59
C LYS A 249 -8.12 -24.94 24.89
N VAL A 250 -9.44 -25.02 24.75
CA VAL A 250 -10.32 -25.35 25.87
C VAL A 250 -9.97 -26.77 26.26
N LEU A 251 -9.16 -26.92 27.31
CA LEU A 251 -8.97 -28.17 28.02
C LEU A 251 -10.34 -28.61 28.55
N ARG A 252 -11.06 -29.43 27.77
CA ARG A 252 -12.19 -30.21 28.28
C ARG A 252 -11.64 -31.07 29.41
N ARG A 253 -11.87 -30.65 30.66
CA ARG A 253 -11.79 -31.56 31.80
C ARG A 253 -12.79 -32.69 31.52
N ARG A 254 -12.30 -33.89 31.25
CA ARG A 254 -13.08 -35.11 31.45
C ARG A 254 -13.53 -35.08 32.91
N LYS A 255 -14.83 -34.93 33.14
CA LYS A 255 -15.43 -35.39 34.39
C LYS A 255 -15.41 -36.91 34.28
N ASP A 256 -14.51 -37.54 35.02
CA ASP A 256 -14.63 -38.96 35.30
C ASP A 256 -15.93 -39.15 36.08
N VAL A 257 -16.85 -39.89 35.48
CA VAL A 257 -18.06 -40.39 36.12
C VAL A 257 -17.65 -41.65 36.87
N ASN A 258 -17.68 -41.59 38.20
CA ASN A 258 -17.92 -42.76 39.04
C ASN A 258 -19.42 -42.97 39.17
#